data_AF-A0A7W6NMP9-F1
#
_entry.id   AF-A0A7W6NMP9-F1
#
_cell.length_a   1.000
_cell.length_b   1.000
_cell.length_c   1.000
_cell.angle_alpha   90.00
_cell.angle_beta   90.00
_cell.angle_gamma   90.00
#
_symmetry.space_group_name_H-M   'P 1'
#
loop_
_entity.id
_entity.type
_entity.pdbx_description
1 polymer ?
#
loop_
_entity_poly.entity_id
_entity_poly.type
_entity_poly.pdbx_seq_one_letter_code
_entity_poly.pdbx_strand_id
1 'polypeptide(L)'
;MTLTNQKTTEDIALGIRRRVFFHTMKHNGGYLSQACSAAESLALLYNELLTLGAPTLPKVPLPFRGVPSAHNPDAFTGAGYHGPFAPEYDRFFISPAHYALVIYSALIETGRMDENALDHFNKDGGSVEMIGAEHSPGMEVTTGSLAQGLSMAAGVAWARKRRQEPGKVWVYMSDGEFQEGQTWECLAAIAYHGIDNLRVIVDVNRQQCDGAMSSVLDLGDLAARVSSFGVTCRSVDGHDLDALRLAANSAEPEKPLVILANTSPFQGMNFLKKRFPRLHYVRFKSAEERLEMQAALAAELGIDPAQIEGA
;
A
#
# COMPACT_ATOMS: atom_id res chain seq x y z
N MET A 1 0.65 -20.04 -14.27
CA MET A 1 -0.09 -20.47 -13.06
C MET A 1 -0.19 -19.27 -12.13
N THR A 2 -1.40 -18.87 -11.77
CA THR A 2 -1.66 -17.87 -10.73
C THR A 2 -1.21 -18.43 -9.38
N LEU A 3 -0.53 -17.62 -8.55
CA LEU A 3 -0.20 -18.00 -7.18
C LEU A 3 -1.51 -18.10 -6.39
N THR A 4 -1.87 -19.28 -5.89
CA THR A 4 -3.00 -19.45 -4.98
C THR A 4 -2.49 -19.36 -3.55
N ASN A 5 -2.95 -18.36 -2.80
CA ASN A 5 -2.63 -18.26 -1.38
C ASN A 5 -3.49 -19.26 -0.59
N GLN A 6 -2.91 -19.85 0.45
CA GLN A 6 -3.63 -20.76 1.36
C GLN A 6 -4.22 -20.02 2.57
N LYS A 7 -3.74 -18.80 2.84
CA LYS A 7 -4.20 -17.96 3.95
C LYS A 7 -5.51 -17.25 3.61
N THR A 8 -6.33 -17.02 4.63
CA THR A 8 -7.46 -16.11 4.51
C THR A 8 -6.98 -14.66 4.39
N THR A 9 -7.84 -13.75 3.91
CA THR A 9 -7.51 -12.33 3.82
C THR A 9 -7.28 -11.72 5.20
N GLU A 10 -8.01 -12.18 6.20
CA GLU A 10 -7.87 -11.83 7.61
C GLU A 10 -6.50 -12.26 8.16
N ASP A 11 -6.07 -13.49 7.85
CA ASP A 11 -4.75 -14.00 8.27
C ASP A 11 -3.61 -13.22 7.62
N ILE A 12 -3.75 -12.84 6.34
CA ILE A 12 -2.78 -12.00 5.63
C ILE A 12 -2.72 -10.61 6.27
N ALA A 13 -3.87 -9.99 6.59
CA ALA A 13 -3.92 -8.68 7.24
C ALA A 13 -3.25 -8.72 8.64
N LEU A 14 -3.50 -9.77 9.42
CA LEU A 14 -2.82 -9.99 10.70
C LEU A 14 -1.30 -10.22 10.50
N GLY A 15 -0.91 -11.01 9.50
CA GLY A 15 0.48 -11.26 9.14
C GLY A 15 1.24 -9.99 8.76
N ILE A 16 0.62 -9.09 8.00
CA ILE A 16 1.18 -7.77 7.66
C ILE A 16 1.50 -7.00 8.94
N ARG A 17 0.54 -6.87 9.87
CA ARG A 17 0.74 -6.17 11.14
C ARG A 17 1.87 -6.78 11.96
N ARG A 18 1.89 -8.11 12.10
CA ARG A 18 2.93 -8.84 12.87
C ARG A 18 4.32 -8.61 12.29
N ARG A 19 4.49 -8.65 10.97
CA ARG A 19 5.79 -8.40 10.33
C ARG A 19 6.29 -6.97 10.58
N VAL A 20 5.41 -5.99 10.41
CA VAL A 20 5.77 -4.58 10.68
C VAL A 20 6.09 -4.38 12.15
N PHE A 21 5.36 -5.04 13.07
CA PHE A 21 5.68 -5.08 14.50
C PHE A 21 7.09 -5.60 14.75
N PHE A 22 7.42 -6.82 14.30
CA PHE A 22 8.74 -7.42 14.53
C PHE A 22 9.86 -6.56 13.95
N HIS A 23 9.68 -6.06 12.72
CA HIS A 23 10.64 -5.15 12.10
C HIS A 23 10.85 -3.89 12.95
N THR A 24 9.76 -3.25 13.39
CA THR A 24 9.83 -2.00 14.17
C THR A 24 10.54 -2.22 15.50
N MET A 25 10.24 -3.33 16.19
CA MET A 25 10.93 -3.69 17.42
C MET A 25 12.41 -3.89 17.16
N LYS A 26 12.80 -4.75 16.22
CA LYS A 26 14.20 -5.07 15.90
C LYS A 26 15.03 -3.84 15.53
N HIS A 27 14.47 -2.94 14.72
CA HIS A 27 15.22 -1.84 14.08
C HIS A 27 15.03 -0.45 14.73
N ASN A 28 14.29 -0.34 15.85
CA ASN A 28 14.04 0.93 16.55
C ASN A 28 13.37 1.99 15.64
N GLY A 29 12.48 1.56 14.75
CA GLY A 29 11.89 2.42 13.75
C GLY A 29 10.95 1.68 12.81
N GLY A 30 9.75 2.21 12.57
CA GLY A 30 8.86 1.65 11.56
C GLY A 30 7.51 2.34 11.42
N TYR A 31 6.83 2.01 10.32
CA TYR A 31 5.53 2.55 9.90
C TYR A 31 4.36 1.74 10.48
N LEU A 32 4.27 1.63 11.81
CA LEU A 32 3.22 0.86 12.48
C LEU A 32 1.82 1.40 12.16
N SER A 33 1.65 2.72 12.07
CA SER A 33 0.33 3.31 11.77
C SER A 33 -0.20 2.91 10.40
N GLN A 34 0.67 2.81 9.41
CA GLN A 34 0.31 2.40 8.05
C GLN A 34 -0.02 0.92 8.01
N ALA A 35 0.67 0.08 8.79
CA ALA A 35 0.29 -1.32 8.94
C ALA A 35 -1.09 -1.47 9.60
N CYS A 36 -1.42 -0.62 10.58
CA CYS A 36 -2.75 -0.58 11.17
C CYS A 36 -3.83 -0.24 10.16
N SER A 37 -3.65 0.86 9.43
CA SER A 37 -4.68 1.41 8.56
C SER A 37 -4.87 0.60 7.27
N ALA A 38 -3.78 0.10 6.69
CA ALA A 38 -3.79 -0.46 5.34
C ALA A 38 -3.91 -1.98 5.24
N ALA A 39 -3.74 -2.72 6.35
CA ALA A 39 -3.61 -4.18 6.29
C ALA A 39 -4.80 -4.89 5.63
N GLU A 40 -6.05 -4.56 5.97
CA GLU A 40 -7.22 -5.20 5.36
C GLU A 40 -7.30 -4.95 3.85
N SER A 41 -7.17 -3.68 3.44
CA SER A 41 -7.29 -3.32 2.03
C SER A 41 -6.15 -3.88 1.17
N LEU A 42 -4.90 -3.88 1.67
CA LEU A 42 -3.77 -4.49 0.97
C LEU A 42 -3.87 -6.03 0.94
N ALA A 43 -4.28 -6.66 2.03
CA ALA A 43 -4.54 -8.10 2.05
C ALA A 43 -5.60 -8.47 1.01
N LEU A 44 -6.72 -7.74 0.98
CA LEU A 44 -7.82 -7.96 0.05
C LEU A 44 -7.38 -7.76 -1.40
N LEU A 45 -6.60 -6.70 -1.68
CA LEU A 45 -6.05 -6.45 -3.01
C LEU A 45 -5.21 -7.62 -3.51
N TYR A 46 -4.20 -8.03 -2.75
CA TYR A 46 -3.29 -9.08 -3.19
C TYR A 46 -3.90 -10.49 -3.17
N ASN A 47 -4.88 -10.75 -2.29
CA ASN A 47 -5.45 -12.07 -2.12
C ASN A 47 -6.66 -12.33 -3.03
N GLU A 48 -7.49 -11.31 -3.29
CA GLU A 48 -8.80 -11.51 -3.92
C GLU A 48 -9.06 -10.60 -5.13
N LEU A 49 -8.66 -9.33 -5.09
CA LEU A 49 -9.10 -8.35 -6.10
C LEU A 49 -8.19 -8.27 -7.33
N LEU A 50 -6.88 -8.39 -7.14
CA LEU A 50 -5.91 -8.25 -8.21
C LEU A 50 -5.77 -9.56 -9.01
N THR A 51 -5.93 -9.47 -10.33
CA THR A 51 -5.59 -10.56 -11.25
C THR A 51 -4.13 -10.42 -11.67
N LEU A 52 -3.22 -10.94 -10.87
CA LEU A 52 -1.77 -10.86 -11.11
C LEU A 52 -1.21 -12.14 -11.74
N GLY A 53 -0.17 -11.99 -12.56
CA GLY A 53 0.60 -13.13 -13.04
C GLY A 53 1.58 -13.67 -11.98
N ALA A 54 2.27 -14.76 -12.33
CA ALA A 54 3.37 -15.26 -11.51
C ALA A 54 4.51 -14.23 -11.49
N PRO A 55 5.18 -14.01 -10.34
CA PRO A 55 6.34 -13.13 -10.26
C PRO A 55 7.40 -13.51 -11.31
N THR A 56 7.95 -12.52 -11.98
CA THR A 56 9.06 -12.66 -12.93
C THR A 56 10.43 -12.41 -12.28
N LEU A 57 10.43 -11.93 -11.03
CA LEU A 57 11.62 -11.76 -10.20
C LEU A 57 11.72 -12.83 -9.10
N PRO A 58 12.92 -13.12 -8.60
CA PRO A 58 13.09 -14.07 -7.50
C PRO A 58 12.45 -13.55 -6.21
N LYS A 59 11.99 -14.50 -5.38
CA LYS A 59 11.40 -14.21 -4.06
C LYS A 59 12.38 -13.48 -3.14
N VAL A 60 13.65 -13.85 -3.19
CA VAL A 60 14.74 -13.13 -2.51
C VAL A 60 15.09 -11.90 -3.35
N PRO A 61 14.97 -10.67 -2.83
CA PRO A 61 15.21 -9.47 -3.61
C PRO A 61 16.62 -9.35 -4.16
N LEU A 62 16.71 -8.96 -5.44
CA LEU A 62 17.98 -8.70 -6.11
C LEU A 62 18.62 -7.42 -5.58
N PRO A 63 19.96 -7.31 -5.56
CA PRO A 63 20.62 -6.05 -5.25
C PRO A 63 20.33 -4.99 -6.32
N PHE A 64 20.31 -3.72 -5.93
CA PHE A 64 20.18 -2.60 -6.86
C PHE A 64 21.55 -2.28 -7.49
N ARG A 65 21.69 -2.57 -8.79
CA ARG A 65 22.94 -2.35 -9.54
C ARG A 65 23.03 -0.98 -10.22
N GLY A 66 22.02 -0.13 -10.03
CA GLY A 66 21.89 1.17 -10.65
C GLY A 66 20.70 1.28 -11.61
N VAL A 67 20.52 2.45 -12.19
CA VAL A 67 19.42 2.77 -13.11
C VAL A 67 19.64 2.13 -14.50
N PRO A 68 18.59 2.03 -15.34
CA PRO A 68 18.73 1.57 -16.72
C PRO A 68 19.76 2.40 -17.49
N SER A 69 20.74 1.73 -18.12
CA SER A 69 21.76 2.38 -18.94
C SER A 69 22.40 1.38 -19.90
N ALA A 70 23.21 1.88 -20.85
CA ALA A 70 24.01 1.01 -21.73
C ALA A 70 24.97 0.07 -20.95
N HIS A 71 25.33 0.43 -19.72
CA HIS A 71 26.19 -0.36 -18.84
C HIS A 71 25.42 -1.21 -17.82
N ASN A 72 24.08 -1.11 -17.82
CA ASN A 72 23.19 -1.89 -16.98
C ASN A 72 21.97 -2.35 -17.80
N PRO A 73 22.19 -3.23 -18.80
CA PRO A 73 21.13 -3.67 -19.70
C PRO A 73 20.09 -4.56 -19.01
N ASP A 74 20.47 -5.20 -17.89
CA ASP A 74 19.62 -6.12 -17.12
C ASP A 74 18.90 -5.41 -15.95
N ALA A 75 18.71 -4.09 -16.05
CA ALA A 75 17.94 -3.34 -15.07
C ALA A 75 16.51 -3.90 -14.95
N PHE A 76 16.01 -3.98 -13.72
CA PHE A 76 14.69 -4.51 -13.42
C PHE A 76 13.85 -3.48 -12.67
N THR A 77 12.54 -3.71 -12.65
CA THR A 77 11.61 -2.94 -11.84
C THR A 77 10.88 -3.84 -10.85
N GLY A 78 10.43 -3.25 -9.75
CA GLY A 78 9.61 -3.86 -8.72
C GLY A 78 8.32 -4.49 -9.23
N ALA A 79 7.84 -4.04 -10.38
CA ALA A 79 6.72 -4.62 -11.11
C ALA A 79 6.86 -6.14 -11.32
N GLY A 80 8.09 -6.67 -11.39
CA GLY A 80 8.30 -8.10 -11.54
C GLY A 80 7.73 -8.94 -10.39
N TYR A 81 7.49 -8.36 -9.22
CA TYR A 81 6.78 -9.03 -8.11
C TYR A 81 5.27 -9.14 -8.34
N HIS A 82 4.69 -8.30 -9.21
CA HIS A 82 3.30 -8.39 -9.69
C HIS A 82 3.16 -9.31 -10.91
N GLY A 83 4.26 -9.54 -11.64
CA GLY A 83 4.34 -10.49 -12.75
C GLY A 83 4.54 -9.81 -14.12
N PRO A 84 4.25 -10.51 -15.23
CA PRO A 84 4.50 -9.99 -16.57
C PRO A 84 3.55 -8.85 -16.94
N PHE A 85 4.00 -7.97 -17.85
CA PHE A 85 3.19 -6.90 -18.45
C PHE A 85 2.27 -7.43 -19.57
N ALA A 86 1.41 -8.41 -19.26
CA ALA A 86 0.47 -8.98 -20.22
C ALA A 86 -0.90 -8.27 -20.18
N PRO A 87 -1.66 -8.22 -21.30
CA PRO A 87 -2.97 -7.56 -21.37
C PRO A 87 -4.01 -8.06 -20.36
N GLU A 88 -3.96 -9.32 -19.97
CA GLU A 88 -4.91 -9.97 -19.06
C GLU A 88 -4.66 -9.69 -17.58
N TYR A 89 -3.45 -9.28 -17.22
CA TYR A 89 -3.10 -9.05 -15.81
C TYR A 89 -3.32 -7.60 -15.41
N ASP A 90 -3.80 -7.43 -14.18
CA ASP A 90 -3.93 -6.15 -13.53
C ASP A 90 -2.55 -5.54 -13.27
N ARG A 91 -2.51 -4.20 -13.21
CA ARG A 91 -1.37 -3.41 -12.76
C ARG A 91 -1.68 -2.75 -11.43
N PHE A 92 -0.70 -2.66 -10.54
CA PHE A 92 -0.91 -2.12 -9.20
C PHE A 92 0.15 -1.08 -8.85
N PHE A 93 -0.30 0.15 -8.63
CA PHE A 93 0.53 1.31 -8.34
C PHE A 93 0.38 1.71 -6.88
N ILE A 94 1.51 1.91 -6.19
CA ILE A 94 1.53 2.43 -4.83
C ILE A 94 1.95 3.90 -4.88
N SER A 95 1.01 4.80 -4.62
CA SER A 95 1.29 6.24 -4.62
C SER A 95 2.06 6.69 -3.36
N PRO A 96 1.70 6.27 -2.13
CA PRO A 96 2.46 6.64 -0.95
C PRO A 96 3.65 5.67 -0.78
N ALA A 97 4.78 5.96 -1.44
CA ALA A 97 5.99 5.12 -1.42
C ALA A 97 6.49 4.75 -0.02
N HIS A 98 6.19 5.56 1.00
CA HIS A 98 6.56 5.30 2.39
C HIS A 98 5.78 4.12 3.03
N TYR A 99 4.73 3.61 2.37
CA TYR A 99 4.04 2.38 2.77
C TYR A 99 4.84 1.12 2.41
N ALA A 100 6.04 1.26 1.83
CA ALA A 100 6.93 0.19 1.38
C ALA A 100 7.02 -1.00 2.35
N LEU A 101 7.27 -0.76 3.64
CA LEU A 101 7.36 -1.85 4.64
C LEU A 101 6.07 -2.69 4.73
N VAL A 102 4.91 -2.05 4.62
CA VAL A 102 3.59 -2.71 4.63
C VAL A 102 3.37 -3.48 3.33
N ILE A 103 3.76 -2.90 2.18
CA ILE A 103 3.69 -3.53 0.87
C ILE A 103 4.59 -4.77 0.80
N TYR A 104 5.84 -4.68 1.23
CA TYR A 104 6.75 -5.82 1.28
C TYR A 104 6.18 -6.91 2.20
N SER A 105 5.61 -6.53 3.35
CA SER A 105 4.95 -7.48 4.24
C SER A 105 3.77 -8.19 3.56
N ALA A 106 2.97 -7.48 2.77
CA ALA A 106 1.87 -8.07 1.99
C ALA A 106 2.38 -9.01 0.89
N LEU A 107 3.47 -8.64 0.19
CA LEU A 107 4.12 -9.51 -0.81
C LEU A 107 4.68 -10.79 -0.18
N ILE A 108 5.20 -10.72 1.04
CA ILE A 108 5.65 -11.91 1.78
C ILE A 108 4.46 -12.78 2.20
N GLU A 109 3.43 -12.17 2.79
CA GLU A 109 2.22 -12.89 3.24
C GLU A 109 1.44 -13.53 2.08
N THR A 110 1.64 -13.03 0.86
CA THR A 110 1.08 -13.59 -0.39
C THR A 110 2.06 -14.47 -1.17
N GLY A 111 3.22 -14.77 -0.59
CA GLY A 111 4.20 -15.71 -1.14
C GLY A 111 4.95 -15.21 -2.38
N ARG A 112 4.85 -13.91 -2.69
CA ARG A 112 5.56 -13.23 -3.79
C ARG A 112 6.99 -12.85 -3.41
N MET A 113 7.27 -12.66 -2.13
CA MET A 113 8.61 -12.46 -1.56
C MET A 113 8.96 -13.56 -0.57
N ASP A 114 10.26 -13.72 -0.31
CA ASP A 114 10.78 -14.68 0.68
C ASP A 114 10.42 -14.26 2.12
N GLU A 115 10.22 -15.23 3.02
CA GLU A 115 9.81 -14.97 4.40
C GLU A 115 10.79 -14.08 5.18
N ASN A 116 12.08 -14.12 4.80
CA ASN A 116 13.16 -13.35 5.39
C ASN A 116 13.52 -12.10 4.57
N ALA A 117 12.75 -11.75 3.53
CA ALA A 117 13.12 -10.65 2.62
C ALA A 117 13.26 -9.27 3.33
N LEU A 118 12.61 -9.07 4.48
CA LEU A 118 12.78 -7.86 5.29
C LEU A 118 14.16 -7.74 5.94
N ASP A 119 14.97 -8.80 5.98
CA ASP A 119 16.37 -8.69 6.37
C ASP A 119 17.19 -7.84 5.39
N HIS A 120 16.69 -7.60 4.17
CA HIS A 120 17.30 -6.70 3.18
C HIS A 120 16.81 -5.25 3.30
N PHE A 121 15.89 -4.96 4.22
CA PHE A 121 15.25 -3.65 4.33
C PHE A 121 16.25 -2.53 4.62
N ASN A 122 16.23 -1.51 3.77
CA ASN A 122 16.98 -0.26 3.89
C ASN A 122 18.50 -0.46 4.09
N LYS A 123 19.07 -1.47 3.42
CA LYS A 123 20.52 -1.72 3.37
C LYS A 123 21.13 -1.16 2.09
N ASP A 124 22.33 -0.60 2.19
CA ASP A 124 23.08 -0.06 1.06
C ASP A 124 23.23 -1.10 -0.07
N GLY A 125 22.95 -0.67 -1.31
CA GLY A 125 22.98 -1.53 -2.49
C GLY A 125 21.83 -2.55 -2.58
N GLY A 126 20.89 -2.54 -1.63
CA GLY A 126 19.67 -3.35 -1.67
C GLY A 126 18.57 -2.71 -2.52
N SER A 127 17.56 -3.50 -2.88
CA SER A 127 16.33 -3.03 -3.54
C SER A 127 15.15 -2.85 -2.58
N VAL A 128 15.23 -3.33 -1.34
CA VAL A 128 14.13 -3.27 -0.37
C VAL A 128 14.20 -1.93 0.38
N GLU A 129 13.83 -0.83 -0.27
CA GLU A 129 14.03 0.52 0.27
C GLU A 129 12.95 0.93 1.29
N MET A 130 13.31 1.80 2.23
CA MET A 130 12.35 2.32 3.22
C MET A 130 11.26 3.20 2.59
N ILE A 131 11.64 3.99 1.58
CA ILE A 131 10.72 4.71 0.70
C ILE A 131 10.88 4.04 -0.65
N GLY A 132 9.83 3.39 -1.13
CA GLY A 132 9.93 2.59 -2.35
C GLY A 132 10.22 3.44 -3.59
N ALA A 133 11.02 2.88 -4.48
CA ALA A 133 11.28 3.39 -5.83
C ALA A 133 10.96 2.32 -6.87
N GLU A 134 11.08 2.62 -8.16
CA GLU A 134 10.69 1.71 -9.25
C GLU A 134 11.42 0.36 -9.27
N HIS A 135 12.59 0.23 -8.61
CA HIS A 135 13.31 -1.03 -8.43
C HIS A 135 12.89 -1.80 -7.17
N SER A 136 12.13 -1.16 -6.27
CA SER A 136 11.71 -1.75 -5.01
C SER A 136 10.57 -2.75 -5.18
N PRO A 137 10.54 -3.88 -4.45
CA PRO A 137 9.52 -4.91 -4.64
C PRO A 137 8.07 -4.38 -4.63
N GLY A 138 7.30 -4.68 -5.68
CA GLY A 138 5.90 -4.24 -5.83
C GLY A 138 5.70 -2.78 -6.26
N MET A 139 6.78 -1.99 -6.36
CA MET A 139 6.72 -0.63 -6.88
C MET A 139 6.91 -0.66 -8.40
N GLU A 140 5.87 -0.29 -9.15
CA GLU A 140 5.92 -0.32 -10.62
C GLU A 140 6.55 0.93 -11.23
N VAL A 141 6.55 2.03 -10.48
CA VAL A 141 7.09 3.35 -10.85
C VAL A 141 7.68 4.01 -9.61
N THR A 142 8.56 4.98 -9.82
CA THR A 142 9.05 5.84 -8.74
C THR A 142 7.92 6.72 -8.27
N THR A 143 7.55 6.62 -6.99
CA THR A 143 6.62 7.56 -6.34
C THR A 143 7.34 8.25 -5.19
N GLY A 144 6.65 8.67 -4.14
CA GLY A 144 7.23 9.35 -2.98
C GLY A 144 7.10 10.87 -3.01
N SER A 145 7.04 11.47 -4.19
CA SER A 145 6.30 12.73 -4.35
C SER A 145 4.82 12.38 -4.40
N LEU A 146 4.07 12.81 -3.38
CA LEU A 146 2.63 12.54 -3.27
C LEU A 146 1.86 12.98 -4.53
N ALA A 147 0.70 12.37 -4.77
CA ALA A 147 -0.22 12.61 -5.89
C ALA A 147 0.26 12.23 -7.31
N GLN A 148 1.56 12.00 -7.53
CA GLN A 148 2.06 11.65 -8.87
C GLN A 148 1.64 10.24 -9.32
N GLY A 149 1.49 9.31 -8.37
CA GLY A 149 1.13 7.91 -8.65
C GLY A 149 -0.19 7.78 -9.38
N LEU A 150 -1.22 8.56 -8.98
CA LEU A 150 -2.53 8.55 -9.62
C LEU A 150 -2.47 8.97 -11.10
N SER A 151 -1.75 10.06 -11.41
CA SER A 151 -1.63 10.55 -12.79
C SER A 151 -0.87 9.58 -13.70
N MET A 152 0.21 8.97 -13.20
CA MET A 152 0.95 7.95 -13.97
C MET A 152 0.08 6.71 -14.24
N ALA A 153 -0.60 6.21 -13.22
CA ALA A 153 -1.51 5.08 -13.35
C ALA A 153 -2.69 5.37 -14.28
N ALA A 154 -3.25 6.59 -14.23
CA ALA A 154 -4.30 7.03 -15.13
C ALA A 154 -3.85 7.02 -16.60
N GLY A 155 -2.62 7.44 -16.90
CA GLY A 155 -2.05 7.36 -18.24
C GLY A 155 -1.95 5.91 -18.74
N VAL A 156 -1.50 4.99 -17.87
CA VAL A 156 -1.45 3.55 -18.18
C VAL A 156 -2.86 2.99 -18.41
N ALA A 157 -3.81 3.31 -17.53
CA ALA A 157 -5.19 2.87 -17.63
C ALA A 157 -5.83 3.34 -18.95
N TRP A 158 -5.60 4.61 -19.32
CA TRP A 158 -6.10 5.18 -20.56
C TRP A 158 -5.55 4.46 -21.79
N ALA A 159 -4.23 4.20 -21.81
CA ALA A 159 -3.59 3.47 -22.90
C ALA A 159 -4.17 2.04 -23.04
N ARG A 160 -4.36 1.33 -21.92
CA ARG A 160 -4.94 -0.02 -21.88
C ARG A 160 -6.39 -0.04 -22.37
N LYS A 161 -7.22 0.93 -21.95
CA LYS A 161 -8.60 1.07 -22.41
C LYS A 161 -8.66 1.24 -23.94
N ARG A 162 -7.80 2.10 -24.50
CA ARG A 162 -7.73 2.33 -25.96
C ARG A 162 -7.24 1.12 -26.76
N ARG A 163 -6.45 0.25 -26.13
CA ARG A 163 -5.99 -1.03 -26.71
C ARG A 163 -6.94 -2.19 -26.44
N GLN A 164 -8.04 -1.95 -25.73
CA GLN A 164 -9.00 -2.97 -25.34
C GLN A 164 -8.36 -4.10 -24.51
N GLU A 165 -7.34 -3.77 -23.71
CA GLU A 165 -6.70 -4.72 -22.80
C GLU A 165 -7.62 -4.97 -21.59
N PRO A 166 -7.90 -6.23 -21.21
CA PRO A 166 -8.92 -6.54 -20.19
C PRO A 166 -8.46 -6.32 -18.74
N GLY A 167 -7.16 -6.36 -18.45
CA GLY A 167 -6.65 -6.14 -17.09
C GLY A 167 -6.76 -4.67 -16.67
N LYS A 168 -7.15 -4.46 -15.41
CA LYS A 168 -7.41 -3.15 -14.78
C LYS A 168 -6.11 -2.51 -14.29
N VAL A 169 -6.18 -1.23 -13.96
CA VAL A 169 -5.13 -0.53 -13.23
C VAL A 169 -5.66 -0.14 -11.86
N TRP A 170 -4.98 -0.61 -10.82
CA TRP A 170 -5.28 -0.31 -9.44
C TRP A 170 -4.25 0.67 -8.87
N VAL A 171 -4.72 1.58 -8.03
CA VAL A 171 -3.87 2.54 -7.32
C VAL A 171 -4.21 2.50 -5.83
N TYR A 172 -3.19 2.41 -4.99
CA TYR A 172 -3.30 2.63 -3.56
C TYR A 172 -2.81 4.03 -3.22
N MET A 173 -3.61 4.79 -2.48
CA MET A 173 -3.34 6.19 -2.10
C MET A 173 -3.56 6.41 -0.61
N SER A 174 -3.00 7.50 -0.08
CA SER A 174 -3.39 8.05 1.24
C SER A 174 -4.26 9.30 1.10
N ASP A 175 -5.10 9.59 2.09
CA ASP A 175 -5.92 10.82 2.14
C ASP A 175 -5.11 12.12 2.12
N GLY A 176 -3.89 12.12 2.68
CA GLY A 176 -2.95 13.25 2.58
C GLY A 176 -2.65 13.68 1.15
N GLU A 177 -2.70 12.76 0.18
CA GLU A 177 -2.44 13.09 -1.25
C GLU A 177 -3.52 13.97 -1.87
N PHE A 178 -4.70 14.07 -1.27
CA PHE A 178 -5.76 14.99 -1.71
C PHE A 178 -5.51 16.44 -1.29
N GLN A 179 -4.44 16.72 -0.55
CA GLN A 179 -3.96 18.09 -0.33
C GLN A 179 -3.14 18.62 -1.51
N GLU A 180 -2.67 17.74 -2.40
CA GLU A 180 -1.97 18.13 -3.61
C GLU A 180 -2.95 18.46 -4.74
N GLY A 181 -2.72 19.60 -5.41
CA GLY A 181 -3.56 20.06 -6.53
C GLY A 181 -3.66 19.04 -7.67
N GLN A 182 -2.55 18.35 -7.95
CA GLN A 182 -2.45 17.36 -9.02
C GLN A 182 -3.47 16.21 -8.89
N THR A 183 -3.82 15.80 -7.66
CA THR A 183 -4.83 14.76 -7.43
C THR A 183 -6.17 15.19 -8.03
N TRP A 184 -6.58 16.44 -7.82
CA TRP A 184 -7.83 16.99 -8.32
C TRP A 184 -7.82 17.18 -9.84
N GLU A 185 -6.70 17.64 -10.41
CA GLU A 185 -6.52 17.71 -11.86
C GLU A 185 -6.69 16.32 -12.50
N CYS A 186 -6.09 15.30 -11.89
CA CYS A 186 -6.21 13.93 -12.37
C CYS A 186 -7.66 13.42 -12.29
N LEU A 187 -8.37 13.66 -11.18
CA LEU A 187 -9.78 13.27 -11.04
C LEU A 187 -10.65 13.86 -12.16
N ALA A 188 -10.44 15.14 -12.50
CA ALA A 188 -11.14 15.78 -13.60
C ALA A 188 -10.83 15.11 -14.96
N ALA A 189 -9.55 14.81 -15.21
CA ALA A 189 -9.11 14.18 -16.46
C ALA A 189 -9.66 12.75 -16.61
N ILE A 190 -9.59 11.92 -15.57
CA ILE A 190 -10.05 10.52 -15.62
C ILE A 190 -11.57 10.42 -15.78
N ALA A 191 -12.32 11.35 -15.20
CA ALA A 191 -13.77 11.43 -15.36
C ALA A 191 -14.14 11.89 -16.78
N TYR A 192 -13.50 12.96 -17.28
CA TYR A 192 -13.73 13.46 -18.64
C TYR A 192 -13.47 12.40 -19.71
N HIS A 193 -12.41 11.60 -19.54
CA HIS A 193 -12.05 10.52 -20.47
C HIS A 193 -12.74 9.19 -20.20
N GLY A 194 -13.62 9.12 -19.20
CA GLY A 194 -14.37 7.91 -18.83
C GLY A 194 -13.47 6.70 -18.56
N ILE A 195 -12.34 6.87 -17.85
CA ILE A 195 -11.32 5.81 -17.65
C ILE A 195 -11.79 4.79 -16.59
N ASP A 196 -12.80 4.00 -16.93
CA ASP A 196 -13.50 3.03 -16.08
C ASP A 196 -12.71 1.75 -15.74
N ASN A 197 -11.57 1.53 -16.40
CA ASN A 197 -10.63 0.47 -16.02
C ASN A 197 -9.62 0.91 -14.95
N LEU A 198 -9.68 2.15 -14.47
CA LEU A 198 -8.91 2.66 -13.32
C LEU A 198 -9.70 2.48 -12.02
N ARG A 199 -9.03 1.92 -11.00
CA ARG A 199 -9.58 1.68 -9.67
C ARG A 199 -8.64 2.23 -8.61
N VAL A 200 -9.17 2.97 -7.65
CA VAL A 200 -8.39 3.63 -6.61
C VAL A 200 -8.92 3.22 -5.24
N ILE A 201 -8.04 2.81 -4.35
CA ILE A 201 -8.33 2.67 -2.91
C ILE A 201 -7.52 3.75 -2.19
N VAL A 202 -8.21 4.54 -1.38
CA VAL A 202 -7.62 5.60 -0.56
C VAL A 202 -7.71 5.18 0.90
N ASP A 203 -6.57 5.11 1.56
CA ASP A 203 -6.45 4.98 3.02
C ASP A 203 -6.80 6.32 3.68
N VAL A 204 -8.03 6.44 4.19
CA VAL A 204 -8.53 7.65 4.88
C VAL A 204 -8.38 7.47 6.39
N ASN A 205 -7.12 7.52 6.84
CA ASN A 205 -6.75 7.34 8.25
C ASN A 205 -6.74 8.65 9.06
N ARG A 206 -6.97 9.79 8.39
CA ARG A 206 -7.06 11.14 8.98
C ARG A 206 -5.78 11.59 9.69
N GLN A 207 -4.63 11.05 9.30
CA GLN A 207 -3.32 11.37 9.84
C GLN A 207 -2.29 11.63 8.75
N GLN A 208 -1.41 12.60 8.98
CA GLN A 208 -0.24 12.88 8.16
C GLN A 208 1.01 13.10 9.03
N CYS A 209 2.14 13.42 8.40
CA CYS A 209 3.43 13.55 9.08
C CYS A 209 3.39 14.52 10.26
N ASP A 210 2.80 15.71 10.07
CA ASP A 210 2.75 16.77 11.08
C ASP A 210 1.60 16.64 12.09
N GLY A 211 0.75 15.63 11.96
CA GLY A 211 -0.31 15.33 12.92
C GLY A 211 -1.64 14.94 12.28
N ALA A 212 -2.73 15.28 12.95
CA ALA A 212 -4.06 14.97 12.45
C ALA A 212 -4.37 15.85 11.25
N MET A 213 -5.07 15.30 10.25
CA MET A 213 -5.51 16.06 9.08
C MET A 213 -6.26 17.33 9.48
N SER A 214 -7.15 17.23 10.47
CA SER A 214 -7.95 18.35 11.00
C SER A 214 -7.14 19.47 11.64
N SER A 215 -5.90 19.22 12.06
CA SER A 215 -5.02 20.24 12.66
C SER A 215 -3.98 20.80 11.69
N VAL A 216 -3.83 20.21 10.50
CA VAL A 216 -2.82 20.61 9.51
C VAL A 216 -3.51 21.21 8.28
N LEU A 217 -4.32 20.42 7.57
CA LEU A 217 -5.15 20.90 6.45
C LEU A 217 -6.36 19.97 6.28
N ASP A 218 -7.51 20.43 6.76
CA ASP A 218 -8.75 19.66 6.73
C ASP A 218 -9.36 19.62 5.32
N LEU A 219 -9.68 18.41 4.85
CA LEU A 219 -10.36 18.17 3.57
C LEU A 219 -11.88 18.10 3.73
N GLY A 220 -12.42 18.18 4.94
CA GLY A 220 -13.85 18.16 5.22
C GLY A 220 -14.51 16.89 4.71
N ASP A 221 -15.64 17.03 4.00
CA ASP A 221 -16.31 15.91 3.35
C ASP A 221 -15.58 15.51 2.05
N LEU A 222 -14.56 14.65 2.21
CA LEU A 222 -13.77 14.12 1.10
C LEU A 222 -14.64 13.33 0.11
N ALA A 223 -15.67 12.62 0.57
CA ALA A 223 -16.55 11.84 -0.29
C ALA A 223 -17.37 12.74 -1.22
N ALA A 224 -17.95 13.82 -0.68
CA ALA A 224 -18.67 14.81 -1.49
C ALA A 224 -17.74 15.51 -2.49
N ARG A 225 -16.51 15.87 -2.07
CA ARG A 225 -15.52 16.49 -2.94
C ARG A 225 -15.09 15.58 -4.07
N VAL A 226 -14.78 14.31 -3.81
CA VAL A 226 -14.39 13.35 -4.86
C VAL A 226 -15.56 13.09 -5.81
N SER A 227 -16.76 12.90 -5.27
CA SER A 227 -17.96 12.64 -6.08
C SER A 227 -18.29 13.78 -7.05
N SER A 228 -17.98 15.04 -6.70
CA SER A 228 -18.28 16.19 -7.56
C SER A 228 -17.45 16.22 -8.85
N PHE A 229 -16.35 15.46 -8.94
CA PHE A 229 -15.55 15.30 -10.16
C PHE A 229 -16.15 14.31 -11.17
N GLY A 230 -17.28 13.67 -10.85
CA GLY A 230 -17.98 12.76 -11.77
C GLY A 230 -17.48 11.32 -11.79
N VAL A 231 -16.64 10.94 -10.82
CA VAL A 231 -16.18 9.56 -10.62
C VAL A 231 -17.18 8.74 -9.79
N THR A 232 -17.11 7.42 -9.87
CA THR A 232 -17.83 6.56 -8.93
C THR A 232 -17.10 6.55 -7.59
N CYS A 233 -17.65 7.22 -6.58
CA CYS A 233 -17.08 7.26 -5.24
C CYS A 233 -17.85 6.34 -4.29
N ARG A 234 -17.13 5.54 -3.49
CA ARG A 234 -17.68 4.73 -2.39
C ARG A 234 -16.90 5.03 -1.12
N SER A 235 -17.57 5.48 -0.08
CA SER A 235 -16.98 5.69 1.24
C SER A 235 -17.47 4.58 2.17
N VAL A 236 -16.55 3.77 2.68
CA VAL A 236 -16.85 2.56 3.47
C VAL A 236 -15.95 2.47 4.69
N ASP A 237 -16.30 1.59 5.63
CA ASP A 237 -15.37 1.18 6.68
C ASP A 237 -14.21 0.41 6.05
N GLY A 238 -12.98 0.89 6.24
CA GLY A 238 -11.77 0.29 5.68
C GLY A 238 -11.30 -0.96 6.42
N HIS A 239 -11.90 -1.29 7.56
CA HIS A 239 -11.62 -2.51 8.32
C HIS A 239 -12.71 -3.58 8.16
N ASP A 240 -13.77 -3.28 7.41
CA ASP A 240 -14.79 -4.25 6.99
C ASP A 240 -14.45 -4.78 5.58
N LEU A 241 -13.95 -6.02 5.54
CA LEU A 241 -13.58 -6.68 4.28
C LEU A 241 -14.77 -6.89 3.35
N ASP A 242 -15.98 -7.12 3.88
CA ASP A 242 -17.18 -7.30 3.06
C ASP A 242 -17.63 -5.97 2.45
N ALA A 243 -17.52 -4.87 3.20
CA ALA A 243 -17.77 -3.53 2.68
C ALA A 243 -16.78 -3.16 1.57
N LEU A 244 -15.49 -3.48 1.74
CA LEU A 244 -14.46 -3.28 0.71
C LEU A 244 -14.72 -4.13 -0.55
N ARG A 245 -15.08 -5.42 -0.38
CA ARG A 245 -15.45 -6.31 -1.49
C ARG A 245 -16.66 -5.76 -2.27
N LEU A 246 -17.69 -5.30 -1.55
CA LEU A 246 -18.88 -4.71 -2.17
C LEU A 246 -18.53 -3.43 -2.94
N ALA A 247 -17.71 -2.55 -2.37
CA ALA A 247 -17.26 -1.33 -3.02
C ALA A 247 -16.45 -1.63 -4.31
N ALA A 248 -15.52 -2.58 -4.24
CA ALA A 248 -14.69 -3.02 -5.38
C ALA A 248 -15.50 -3.61 -6.55
N ASN A 249 -16.68 -4.13 -6.28
CA ASN A 249 -17.61 -4.70 -7.26
C ASN A 249 -18.63 -3.67 -7.81
N SER A 250 -18.63 -2.43 -7.30
CA SER A 250 -19.60 -1.39 -7.67
C SER A 250 -19.15 -0.49 -8.84
N ALA A 251 -18.17 -0.93 -9.63
CA ALA A 251 -17.66 -0.19 -10.78
C ALA A 251 -18.78 0.08 -11.81
N GLU A 252 -18.81 1.29 -12.35
CA GLU A 252 -19.78 1.72 -13.36
C GLU A 252 -19.07 1.93 -14.70
N PRO A 253 -19.70 1.58 -15.84
CA PRO A 253 -19.15 1.91 -17.16
C PRO A 253 -18.90 3.41 -17.31
N GLU A 254 -17.83 3.77 -18.01
CA GLU A 254 -17.39 5.15 -18.26
C GLU A 254 -17.12 5.99 -17.01
N LYS A 255 -17.00 5.39 -15.81
CA LYS A 255 -16.59 6.08 -14.59
C LYS A 255 -15.46 5.33 -13.88
N PRO A 256 -14.33 6.00 -13.58
CA PRO A 256 -13.33 5.42 -12.69
C PRO A 256 -13.91 5.21 -11.29
N LEU A 257 -13.46 4.17 -10.60
CA LEU A 257 -13.90 3.81 -9.26
C LEU A 257 -12.89 4.33 -8.22
N VAL A 258 -13.36 5.12 -7.26
CA VAL A 258 -12.61 5.56 -6.08
C VAL A 258 -13.28 5.05 -4.81
N ILE A 259 -12.55 4.27 -4.04
CA ILE A 259 -12.98 3.71 -2.74
C ILE A 259 -12.24 4.47 -1.65
N LEU A 260 -12.97 5.25 -0.87
CA LEU A 260 -12.48 5.88 0.34
C LEU A 260 -12.66 4.89 1.50
N ALA A 261 -11.57 4.23 1.87
CA ALA A 261 -11.54 3.30 3.00
C ALA A 261 -11.28 4.11 4.27
N ASN A 262 -12.31 4.34 5.09
CA ASN A 262 -12.17 5.06 6.36
C ASN A 262 -11.52 4.12 7.38
N THR A 263 -10.31 4.45 7.81
CA THR A 263 -9.46 3.56 8.61
C THR A 263 -9.00 4.25 9.89
N SER A 264 -8.43 3.46 10.79
CA SER A 264 -7.78 3.90 12.01
C SER A 264 -6.28 3.63 11.94
N PRO A 265 -5.42 4.62 12.23
CA PRO A 265 -3.97 4.43 12.25
C PRO A 265 -3.49 3.62 13.47
N PHE A 266 -4.40 3.07 14.27
CA PHE A 266 -4.09 2.19 15.41
C PHE A 266 -4.99 0.93 15.42
N GLN A 267 -5.64 0.59 14.31
CA GLN A 267 -6.40 -0.66 14.18
C GLN A 267 -5.55 -1.90 14.48
N GLY A 268 -6.03 -2.73 15.41
CA GLY A 268 -5.34 -3.95 15.87
C GLY A 268 -4.11 -3.69 16.75
N MET A 269 -3.76 -2.42 17.00
CA MET A 269 -2.63 -2.01 17.84
C MET A 269 -3.03 -0.78 18.68
N ASN A 270 -4.07 -0.92 19.49
CA ASN A 270 -4.73 0.17 20.23
C ASN A 270 -3.77 0.94 21.14
N PHE A 271 -2.71 0.31 21.64
CA PHE A 271 -1.69 1.01 22.44
C PHE A 271 -1.09 2.21 21.69
N LEU A 272 -0.99 2.17 20.36
CA LEU A 272 -0.49 3.28 19.54
C LEU A 272 -1.34 4.55 19.65
N LYS A 273 -2.61 4.43 20.06
CA LYS A 273 -3.49 5.59 20.29
C LYS A 273 -2.89 6.58 21.30
N LYS A 274 -2.06 6.13 22.25
CA LYS A 274 -1.32 6.98 23.19
C LYS A 274 -0.41 8.01 22.49
N ARG A 275 0.03 7.71 21.27
CA ARG A 275 0.90 8.58 20.46
C ARG A 275 0.13 9.42 19.44
N PHE A 276 -1.16 9.19 19.24
CA PHE A 276 -1.94 9.97 18.28
C PHE A 276 -1.95 11.46 18.66
N PRO A 277 -1.73 12.39 17.70
CA PRO A 277 -1.63 12.17 16.25
C PRO A 277 -0.21 11.99 15.69
N ARG A 278 0.81 11.83 16.55
CA ARG A 278 2.23 11.70 16.16
C ARG A 278 2.69 10.24 16.21
N LEU A 279 2.18 9.44 15.28
CA LEU A 279 2.56 8.03 15.12
C LEU A 279 2.95 7.65 13.68
N HIS A 280 3.12 8.63 12.79
CA HIS A 280 3.36 8.41 11.35
C HIS A 280 4.62 7.56 11.08
N TYR A 281 5.67 7.78 11.87
CA TYR A 281 6.85 6.92 11.95
C TYR A 281 7.21 6.73 13.43
N VAL A 282 7.14 5.50 13.92
CA VAL A 282 7.35 5.19 15.34
C VAL A 282 8.83 4.96 15.59
N ARG A 283 9.45 5.84 16.38
CA ARG A 283 10.76 5.62 17.02
C ARG A 283 10.62 5.56 18.53
N PHE A 284 11.50 4.83 19.20
CA PHE A 284 11.54 4.77 20.66
C PHE A 284 12.52 5.81 21.21
N LYS A 285 12.12 6.49 22.28
CA LYS A 285 12.94 7.48 23.01
C LYS A 285 13.80 6.79 24.07
N SER A 286 13.38 5.64 24.57
CA SER A 286 14.09 4.85 25.57
C SER A 286 13.84 3.35 25.38
N ALA A 287 14.70 2.52 25.98
CA ALA A 287 14.50 1.07 26.03
C ALA A 287 13.22 0.70 26.80
N GLU A 288 12.90 1.45 27.87
CA GLU A 288 11.67 1.26 28.65
C GLU A 288 10.41 1.49 27.81
N GLU A 289 10.37 2.56 27.02
CA GLU A 289 9.26 2.84 26.12
C GLU A 289 9.12 1.75 25.04
N ARG A 290 10.25 1.26 24.51
CA ARG A 290 10.26 0.13 23.58
C ARG A 290 9.67 -1.12 24.22
N LEU A 291 10.08 -1.48 25.43
CA LEU A 291 9.60 -2.68 26.14
C LEU A 291 8.11 -2.58 26.50
N GLU A 292 7.64 -1.42 26.96
CA GLU A 292 6.21 -1.18 27.26
C GLU A 292 5.38 -1.37 25.99
N MET A 293 5.79 -0.73 24.88
CA MET A 293 5.09 -0.86 23.60
C MET A 293 5.16 -2.29 23.05
N GLN A 294 6.33 -2.93 23.13
CA GLN A 294 6.52 -4.30 22.67
C GLN A 294 5.58 -5.28 23.37
N ALA A 295 5.50 -5.20 24.70
CA ALA A 295 4.62 -6.06 25.49
C ALA A 295 3.13 -5.82 25.17
N ALA A 296 2.71 -4.56 25.09
CA ALA A 296 1.32 -4.22 24.81
C ALA A 296 0.88 -4.67 23.40
N LEU A 297 1.69 -4.34 22.38
CA LEU A 297 1.37 -4.68 21.00
C LEU A 297 1.47 -6.18 20.73
N ALA A 298 2.42 -6.89 21.36
CA ALA A 298 2.48 -8.35 21.25
C ALA A 298 1.20 -9.01 21.77
N ALA A 299 0.68 -8.54 22.91
CA ALA A 299 -0.59 -9.05 23.45
C ALA A 299 -1.76 -8.76 22.51
N GLU A 300 -1.86 -7.54 21.96
CA GLU A 300 -2.91 -7.13 21.02
C GLU A 300 -2.86 -7.92 19.69
N LEU A 301 -1.66 -8.28 19.23
CA LEU A 301 -1.44 -9.06 18.01
C LEU A 301 -1.44 -10.58 18.23
N GLY A 302 -1.63 -11.06 19.46
CA GLY A 302 -1.57 -12.48 19.81
C GLY A 302 -0.23 -13.12 19.49
N ILE A 303 0.87 -12.41 19.74
CA ILE A 303 2.26 -12.88 19.54
C ILE A 303 2.73 -13.57 20.83
N ASP A 304 3.33 -14.75 20.69
CA ASP A 304 3.92 -15.47 21.82
C ASP A 304 5.19 -14.74 22.29
N PRO A 305 5.35 -14.45 23.60
CA PRO A 305 6.57 -13.88 24.16
C PRO A 305 7.86 -14.57 23.70
N ALA A 306 7.86 -15.90 23.48
CA ALA A 306 9.03 -16.63 22.99
C ALA A 306 9.48 -16.20 21.58
N GLN A 307 8.57 -15.67 20.76
CA GLN A 307 8.88 -15.13 19.43
C GLN A 307 9.53 -13.74 19.49
N ILE A 308 9.43 -13.07 20.64
CA ILE A 308 9.96 -11.72 20.85
C ILE A 308 11.45 -11.78 21.24
N GLU A 309 11.84 -12.76 22.05
CA GLU A 309 13.22 -12.92 22.55
C GLU A 309 14.23 -13.27 21.44
N GLY A 310 13.77 -13.80 20.31
CA GLY A 310 14.60 -14.13 19.15
C GLY A 310 14.65 -13.07 18.04
N ALA A 311 13.97 -11.93 18.20
CA ALA A 311 13.77 -10.91 17.17
C ALA A 311 14.78 -9.74 17.23
#